data_AF-A0ABD1HU49-F1
#
_entry.id   AF-A0ABD1HU49-F1
#
_cell.length_a   1.000
_cell.length_b   1.000
_cell.length_c   1.000
_cell.angle_alpha   90.00
_cell.angle_beta   90.00
_cell.angle_gamma   90.00
#
_symmetry.space_group_name_H-M   'P 1'
#
loop_
_entity.id
_entity.type
_entity.pdbx_description
1 polymer ?
#
loop_
_entity_poly.entity_id
_entity_poly.type
_entity_poly.pdbx_seq_one_letter_code
_entity_poly.pdbx_strand_id
1 'polypeptide(L)'
;MSRKRWEAETYHSKDFDWDKLREEVEKNPKFQFHFLPFSKVVTQLEEAQRDSEAWDRFHARHSTGKFFKERRYLLKEFPELASCEDNSKVLEVGCGNGSTALPILCGREGIILYACDCSYEALERTKEIITASTSISAIHRFHPFLCDFSTTGFPSWLASNTCSESSFNGHCLGSLEAYEAYAGANSDEAKSCIGGVDFVTLIFTLSALPLDRMPKAIKECFDILKPGGMLLFRDYGICDMTMLRFDPQQRIGWNTILFLLLGYC
;
A
#
# COMPACT_ATOMS: atom_id res chain seq x y z
N MET A 1 19.58 17.83 37.42
CA MET A 1 18.65 16.93 36.72
C MET A 1 19.31 16.50 35.41
N SER A 2 19.65 15.22 35.28
CA SER A 2 20.30 14.69 34.08
C SER A 2 19.32 14.75 32.89
N ARG A 3 19.69 15.46 31.81
CA ARG A 3 19.00 15.33 30.52
C ARG A 3 19.24 13.89 30.05
N LYS A 4 18.21 13.03 30.12
CA LYS A 4 18.24 11.76 29.39
C LYS A 4 18.42 12.11 27.91
N ARG A 5 19.61 11.80 27.39
CA ARG A 5 19.90 11.81 25.95
C ARG A 5 19.09 10.66 25.38
N TRP A 6 18.05 10.98 24.61
CA TRP A 6 17.32 9.99 23.84
C TRP A 6 18.24 9.61 22.67
N GLU A 7 18.78 8.41 22.69
CA GLU A 7 19.43 7.83 21.51
C GLU A 7 18.32 7.24 20.64
N ALA A 8 18.38 7.50 19.34
CA ALA A 8 17.44 6.91 18.40
C ALA A 8 17.79 5.42 18.27
N GLU A 9 17.01 4.57 18.92
CA GLU A 9 17.09 3.12 18.76
C GLU A 9 16.46 2.74 17.42
N THR A 10 17.14 1.88 16.66
CA THR A 10 16.58 1.29 15.43
C THR A 10 15.99 -0.06 15.80
N TYR A 11 14.69 -0.23 15.56
CA TYR A 11 14.00 -1.49 15.80
C TYR A 11 13.79 -2.23 14.48
N HIS A 12 14.00 -3.54 14.50
CA HIS A 12 13.80 -4.48 13.40
C HIS A 12 12.71 -5.50 13.74
N SER A 13 12.14 -6.16 12.73
CA SER A 13 11.06 -7.14 12.91
C SER A 13 11.40 -8.31 13.82
N LYS A 14 12.69 -8.60 13.99
CA LYS A 14 13.19 -9.73 14.79
C LYS A 14 13.60 -9.32 16.21
N ASP A 15 13.48 -8.04 16.56
CA ASP A 15 13.86 -7.54 17.88
C ASP A 15 12.82 -7.91 18.95
N PHE A 16 11.63 -8.33 18.52
CA PHE A 16 10.51 -8.64 19.41
C PHE A 16 9.89 -9.99 19.07
N ASP A 17 9.41 -10.65 20.11
CA ASP A 17 8.39 -11.68 19.99
C ASP A 17 7.04 -10.96 19.89
N TRP A 18 6.43 -11.01 18.71
CA TRP A 18 5.26 -10.19 18.39
C TRP A 18 4.03 -10.51 19.24
N ASP A 19 3.85 -11.78 19.61
CA ASP A 19 2.76 -12.18 20.49
C ASP A 19 2.96 -11.62 21.90
N LYS A 20 4.20 -11.68 22.42
CA LYS A 20 4.54 -11.05 23.70
C LYS A 20 4.38 -9.54 23.67
N LEU A 21 4.90 -8.88 22.62
CA LEU A 21 4.81 -7.43 22.49
C LEU A 21 3.35 -6.98 22.38
N ARG A 22 2.53 -7.71 21.61
CA ARG A 22 1.08 -7.48 21.52
C ARG A 22 0.45 -7.56 22.91
N GLU A 23 0.71 -8.63 23.66
CA GLU A 23 0.17 -8.78 25.02
C GLU A 23 0.62 -7.64 25.94
N GLU A 24 1.89 -7.23 25.88
CA GLU A 24 2.42 -6.11 26.66
C GLU A 24 1.73 -4.80 26.32
N VAL A 25 1.50 -4.52 25.04
CA VAL A 25 0.79 -3.32 24.56
C VAL A 25 -0.68 -3.34 24.99
N GLU A 26 -1.39 -4.45 24.79
CA GLU A 26 -2.80 -4.61 25.16
C GLU A 26 -3.02 -4.50 26.68
N LYS A 27 -2.07 -4.99 27.49
CA LYS A 27 -2.14 -4.91 28.97
C LYS A 27 -1.73 -3.55 29.52
N ASN A 28 -1.05 -2.71 28.74
CA ASN A 28 -0.54 -1.43 29.24
C ASN A 28 -1.63 -0.34 29.18
N PRO A 29 -2.08 0.19 30.34
CA PRO A 29 -3.18 1.17 30.38
C PRO A 29 -2.83 2.48 29.66
N LYS A 30 -1.55 2.78 29.44
CA LYS A 30 -1.14 3.96 28.65
C LYS A 30 -1.61 3.88 27.20
N PHE A 31 -1.83 2.69 26.66
CA PHE A 31 -2.28 2.48 25.28
C PHE A 31 -3.78 2.19 25.18
N GLN A 32 -4.51 2.17 26.31
CA GLN A 32 -5.93 1.83 26.34
C GLN A 32 -6.77 2.69 25.39
N PHE A 33 -6.39 3.95 25.20
CA PHE A 33 -7.08 4.89 24.32
C PHE A 33 -7.07 4.47 22.84
N HIS A 34 -6.08 3.70 22.39
CA HIS A 34 -6.01 3.18 21.02
C HIS A 34 -7.02 2.06 20.76
N PHE A 35 -7.56 1.43 21.80
CA PHE A 35 -8.56 0.36 21.70
C PHE A 35 -10.00 0.85 21.87
N LEU A 36 -10.19 2.15 22.14
CA LEU A 36 -11.53 2.73 22.24
C LEU A 36 -12.13 2.89 20.83
N PRO A 37 -13.44 2.61 20.65
CA PRO A 37 -14.09 2.82 19.37
C PRO A 37 -14.03 4.30 18.96
N PHE A 38 -13.69 4.55 17.70
CA PHE A 38 -13.66 5.90 17.17
C PHE A 38 -15.06 6.52 17.20
N SER A 39 -15.22 7.57 17.99
CA SER A 39 -16.51 8.23 18.19
C SER A 39 -16.83 9.20 17.05
N LYS A 40 -17.09 8.68 15.84
CA LYS A 40 -17.65 9.49 14.75
C LYS A 40 -18.59 8.67 13.88
N VAL A 41 -19.85 9.09 13.86
CA VAL A 41 -20.82 8.73 12.82
C VAL A 41 -20.72 9.82 11.76
N VAL A 42 -19.87 9.62 10.75
CA VAL A 42 -19.84 10.48 9.56
C VAL A 42 -20.12 9.63 8.34
N THR A 43 -20.80 10.24 7.35
CA THR A 43 -21.01 9.70 6.01
C THR A 43 -19.66 9.48 5.31
N GLN A 44 -19.08 8.29 5.48
CA GLN A 44 -17.73 7.92 5.01
C GLN A 44 -17.49 8.25 3.52
N LEU A 45 -18.52 8.19 2.69
CA LEU A 45 -18.45 8.47 1.25
C LEU A 45 -18.15 9.94 0.92
N GLU A 46 -18.74 10.89 1.64
CA GLU A 46 -18.53 12.32 1.37
C GLU A 46 -17.15 12.79 1.87
N GLU A 47 -16.65 12.20 2.95
CA GLU A 47 -15.28 12.43 3.41
C GLU A 47 -14.26 11.84 2.44
N ALA A 48 -14.47 10.60 1.97
CA ALA A 48 -13.59 9.95 1.00
C ALA A 48 -13.45 10.77 -0.30
N GLN A 49 -14.56 11.29 -0.83
CA GLN A 49 -14.54 12.15 -2.00
C GLN A 49 -13.71 13.43 -1.76
N ARG A 50 -13.88 14.07 -0.60
CA ARG A 50 -13.10 15.26 -0.23
C ARG A 50 -11.61 14.97 -0.07
N ASP A 51 -11.27 13.80 0.47
CA ASP A 51 -9.88 13.36 0.66
C ASP A 51 -9.21 13.12 -0.70
N SER A 52 -9.87 12.41 -1.61
CA SER A 52 -9.41 12.19 -2.99
C SER A 52 -9.16 13.52 -3.71
N GLU A 53 -10.11 14.46 -3.66
CA GLU A 53 -9.95 15.79 -4.25
C GLU A 53 -8.81 16.61 -3.60
N ALA A 54 -8.56 16.43 -2.30
CA ALA A 54 -7.46 17.08 -1.63
C ALA A 54 -6.10 16.56 -2.12
N TRP A 55 -5.99 15.25 -2.33
CA TRP A 55 -4.80 14.63 -2.91
C TRP A 55 -4.60 15.01 -4.37
N ASP A 56 -5.65 15.07 -5.18
CA ASP A 56 -5.57 15.56 -6.56
C ASP A 56 -5.00 16.99 -6.62
N ARG A 57 -5.54 17.90 -5.80
CA ARG A 57 -5.01 19.27 -5.71
C ARG A 57 -3.56 19.30 -5.23
N PHE A 58 -3.21 18.43 -4.29
CA PHE A 58 -1.85 18.33 -3.78
C PHE A 58 -0.87 17.90 -4.89
N HIS A 59 -1.18 16.83 -5.62
CA HIS A 59 -0.34 16.30 -6.69
C HIS A 59 -0.25 17.26 -7.88
N ALA A 60 -1.36 17.91 -8.26
CA ALA A 60 -1.36 18.95 -9.29
C ALA A 60 -0.41 20.11 -8.94
N ARG A 61 -0.43 20.57 -7.67
CA ARG A 61 0.45 21.64 -7.17
C ARG A 61 1.92 21.22 -7.07
N HIS A 62 2.19 19.94 -6.79
CA HIS A 62 3.55 19.40 -6.61
C HIS A 62 4.05 18.58 -7.80
N SER A 63 3.50 18.84 -9.00
CA SER A 63 3.81 18.13 -10.26
C SER A 63 5.28 18.19 -10.69
N THR A 64 6.06 19.14 -10.18
CA THR A 64 7.50 19.28 -10.50
C THR A 64 8.40 18.18 -9.92
N GLY A 65 7.86 17.18 -9.23
CA GLY A 65 8.60 16.00 -8.74
C GLY A 65 9.57 16.27 -7.58
N LYS A 66 9.65 17.51 -7.09
CA LYS A 66 10.58 17.90 -6.01
C LYS A 66 10.15 17.43 -4.63
N PHE A 67 8.86 17.13 -4.45
CA PHE A 67 8.29 16.83 -3.14
C PHE A 67 8.63 15.41 -2.66
N PHE A 68 8.36 14.39 -3.48
CA PHE A 68 8.66 13.01 -3.13
C PHE A 68 9.92 12.54 -3.85
N LYS A 69 11.00 12.37 -3.08
CA LYS A 69 12.25 11.79 -3.56
C LYS A 69 12.11 10.27 -3.70
N GLU A 70 12.73 9.74 -4.75
CA GLU A 70 12.87 8.30 -5.00
C GLU A 70 13.40 7.56 -3.76
N ARG A 71 12.76 6.45 -3.42
CA ARG A 71 13.03 5.66 -2.21
C ARG A 71 14.04 4.56 -2.48
N ARG A 72 15.26 4.93 -2.88
CA ARG A 72 16.34 3.99 -3.23
C ARG A 72 16.75 3.01 -2.12
N TYR A 73 16.40 3.32 -0.86
CA TYR A 73 16.63 2.42 0.26
C TYR A 73 15.61 1.27 0.36
N LEU A 74 14.50 1.32 -0.41
CA LEU A 74 13.35 0.45 -0.23
C LEU A 74 13.73 -1.04 -0.28
N LEU A 75 14.51 -1.45 -1.27
CA LEU A 75 14.93 -2.85 -1.43
C LEU A 75 15.95 -3.31 -0.37
N LYS A 76 16.62 -2.37 0.31
CA LYS A 76 17.47 -2.69 1.45
C LYS A 76 16.64 -2.88 2.72
N GLU A 77 15.57 -2.10 2.86
CA GLU A 77 14.64 -2.19 3.98
C GLU A 77 13.73 -3.41 3.87
N PHE A 78 13.29 -3.74 2.65
CA PHE A 78 12.46 -4.88 2.31
C PHE A 78 13.19 -5.80 1.30
N PRO A 79 14.19 -6.58 1.76
CA PRO A 79 14.97 -7.47 0.89
C PRO A 79 14.15 -8.57 0.22
N GLU A 80 12.95 -8.84 0.72
CA GLU A 80 11.99 -9.80 0.18
C GLU A 80 11.57 -9.39 -1.24
N LEU A 81 11.41 -8.09 -1.49
CA LEU A 81 11.12 -7.57 -2.84
C LEU A 81 12.28 -7.82 -3.81
N ALA A 82 13.53 -7.79 -3.34
CA ALA A 82 14.70 -8.04 -4.17
C ALA A 82 14.95 -9.55 -4.43
N SER A 83 14.48 -10.40 -3.52
CA SER A 83 14.75 -11.85 -3.52
C SER A 83 13.54 -12.72 -3.87
N CYS A 84 12.40 -12.11 -4.18
CA CYS A 84 11.18 -12.81 -4.55
C CYS A 84 11.31 -13.63 -5.85
N GLU A 85 10.40 -14.58 -6.01
CA GLU A 85 10.31 -15.45 -7.18
C GLU A 85 9.87 -14.68 -8.43
N ASP A 86 10.10 -15.26 -9.61
CA ASP A 86 9.62 -14.67 -10.86
C ASP A 86 8.10 -14.73 -10.96
N ASN A 87 7.51 -13.68 -11.52
CA ASN A 87 6.07 -13.41 -11.56
C ASN A 87 5.42 -13.13 -10.20
N SER A 88 6.22 -12.76 -9.18
CA SER A 88 5.69 -12.28 -7.90
C SER A 88 4.84 -11.02 -8.11
N LYS A 89 3.61 -11.04 -7.58
CA LYS A 89 2.67 -9.93 -7.64
C LYS A 89 2.87 -9.03 -6.43
N VAL A 90 3.12 -7.75 -6.66
CA VAL A 90 3.24 -6.72 -5.63
C VAL A 90 2.10 -5.71 -5.81
N LEU A 91 1.46 -5.32 -4.70
CA LEU A 91 0.50 -4.23 -4.66
C LEU A 91 1.09 -3.05 -3.89
N GLU A 92 1.39 -1.95 -4.58
CA GLU A 92 1.74 -0.67 -3.96
C GLU A 92 0.48 0.15 -3.69
N VAL A 93 0.20 0.38 -2.41
CA VAL A 93 -0.99 1.10 -1.95
C VAL A 93 -0.63 2.54 -1.61
N GLY A 94 -1.27 3.51 -2.28
CA GLY A 94 -0.94 4.93 -2.18
C GLY A 94 0.34 5.25 -2.95
N CYS A 95 0.38 4.91 -4.24
CA CYS A 95 1.61 4.98 -5.02
C CYS A 95 2.12 6.42 -5.25
N GLY A 96 1.28 7.44 -5.03
CA GLY A 96 1.68 8.85 -5.10
C GLY A 96 2.28 9.21 -6.45
N ASN A 97 3.53 9.67 -6.48
CA ASN A 97 4.25 9.95 -7.74
C ASN A 97 5.19 8.81 -8.18
N GLY A 98 5.07 7.62 -7.60
CA GLY A 98 5.88 6.46 -7.98
C GLY A 98 7.25 6.38 -7.32
N SER A 99 7.48 7.13 -6.23
CA SER A 99 8.78 7.15 -5.55
C SER A 99 9.25 5.78 -5.03
N THR A 100 8.31 4.87 -4.77
CA THR A 100 8.50 3.47 -4.36
C THR A 100 8.30 2.51 -5.54
N ALA A 101 7.29 2.76 -6.39
CA ALA A 101 7.02 1.95 -7.59
C ALA A 101 8.25 1.85 -8.52
N LEU A 102 8.96 2.96 -8.72
CA LEU A 102 10.15 3.02 -9.57
C LEU A 102 11.27 2.06 -9.10
N PRO A 103 11.77 2.15 -7.86
CA PRO A 103 12.79 1.21 -7.39
C PRO A 103 12.30 -0.24 -7.32
N ILE A 104 11.01 -0.52 -7.11
CA ILE A 104 10.47 -1.89 -7.18
C ILE A 104 10.63 -2.46 -8.59
N LEU A 105 10.15 -1.74 -9.61
CA LEU A 105 10.18 -2.18 -11.01
C LEU A 105 11.61 -2.33 -11.55
N CYS A 106 12.51 -1.44 -11.15
CA CYS A 106 13.93 -1.47 -11.54
C CYS A 106 14.75 -2.50 -10.75
N GLY A 107 14.34 -2.83 -9.53
CA GLY A 107 15.06 -3.72 -8.63
C GLY A 107 14.95 -5.20 -8.97
N ARG A 108 13.81 -5.61 -9.54
CA ARG A 108 13.50 -7.01 -9.84
C ARG A 108 12.63 -7.12 -11.08
N GLU A 109 13.16 -7.73 -12.14
CA GLU A 109 12.42 -7.94 -13.40
C GLU A 109 11.26 -8.93 -13.27
N GLY A 110 11.35 -9.86 -12.31
CA GLY A 110 10.30 -10.84 -12.03
C GLY A 110 9.04 -10.28 -11.35
N ILE A 111 8.99 -9.00 -10.99
CA ILE A 111 7.81 -8.44 -10.31
C ILE A 111 6.74 -7.99 -11.31
N ILE A 112 5.50 -8.35 -11.04
CA ILE A 112 4.29 -7.72 -11.60
C ILE A 112 3.78 -6.72 -10.57
N LEU A 113 3.86 -5.43 -10.87
CA LEU A 113 3.50 -4.36 -9.93
C LEU A 113 2.11 -3.80 -10.24
N TYR A 114 1.17 -4.04 -9.35
CA TYR A 114 -0.08 -3.32 -9.26
C TYR A 114 0.13 -2.09 -8.36
N ALA A 115 -0.35 -0.93 -8.78
CA ALA A 115 -0.20 0.30 -8.00
C ALA A 115 -1.51 1.06 -7.96
N CYS A 116 -1.96 1.44 -6.76
CA CYS A 116 -3.18 2.20 -6.63
C CYS A 116 -3.00 3.50 -5.85
N ASP A 117 -3.85 4.47 -6.20
CA ASP A 117 -4.00 5.71 -5.48
C ASP A 117 -5.46 6.17 -5.57
N CYS A 118 -5.91 6.96 -4.60
CA CYS A 118 -7.23 7.59 -4.65
C CYS A 118 -7.22 8.89 -5.49
N SER A 119 -6.03 9.38 -5.84
CA SER A 119 -5.83 10.54 -6.70
C SER A 119 -5.54 10.14 -8.15
N TYR A 120 -6.34 10.67 -9.07
CA TYR A 120 -6.09 10.52 -10.50
C TYR A 120 -4.79 11.21 -10.91
N GLU A 121 -4.54 12.41 -10.38
CA GLU A 121 -3.30 13.15 -10.66
C GLU A 121 -2.06 12.38 -10.20
N ALA A 122 -2.10 11.73 -9.03
CA ALA A 122 -1.02 10.87 -8.56
C ALA A 122 -0.71 9.74 -9.56
N LEU A 123 -1.74 9.04 -10.04
CA LEU A 123 -1.58 7.96 -11.02
C LEU A 123 -0.98 8.46 -12.33
N GLU A 124 -1.44 9.59 -12.85
CA GLU A 124 -0.87 10.17 -14.07
C GLU A 124 0.61 10.51 -13.90
N ARG A 125 1.00 11.12 -12.77
CA ARG A 125 2.42 11.42 -12.50
C ARG A 125 3.27 10.17 -12.33
N THR A 126 2.73 9.15 -11.67
CA THR A 126 3.42 7.87 -11.55
C THR A 126 3.63 7.25 -12.93
N LYS A 127 2.60 7.21 -13.80
CA LYS A 127 2.72 6.69 -15.17
C LYS A 127 3.78 7.44 -15.97
N GLU A 128 3.79 8.77 -15.91
CA GLU A 128 4.79 9.62 -16.57
C GLU A 128 6.20 9.29 -16.10
N ILE A 129 6.42 9.21 -14.79
CA ILE A 129 7.73 8.91 -14.18
C ILE A 129 8.22 7.51 -14.56
N ILE A 130 7.36 6.50 -14.46
CA ILE A 130 7.73 5.12 -14.82
C ILE A 130 8.06 5.04 -16.31
N THR A 131 7.23 5.63 -17.18
CA THR A 131 7.46 5.61 -18.63
C THR A 131 8.75 6.32 -19.03
N ALA A 132 9.07 7.44 -18.38
CA ALA A 132 10.27 8.21 -18.67
C ALA A 132 11.57 7.61 -18.10
N SER A 133 11.47 6.78 -17.05
CA SER A 133 12.62 6.35 -16.24
C SER A 133 12.94 4.86 -16.29
N THR A 134 12.12 4.06 -17.00
CA THR A 134 12.26 2.59 -17.03
C THR A 134 12.25 2.00 -18.44
N SER A 135 12.57 0.72 -18.56
CA SER A 135 12.53 0.00 -19.83
C SER A 135 11.10 -0.36 -20.25
N ILE A 136 10.90 -0.64 -21.54
CA ILE A 136 9.61 -1.10 -22.07
C ILE A 136 9.10 -2.35 -21.34
N SER A 137 9.99 -3.27 -20.98
CA SER A 137 9.65 -4.47 -20.20
C SER A 137 9.11 -4.10 -18.81
N ALA A 138 9.67 -3.11 -18.14
CA ALA A 138 9.16 -2.62 -16.85
C ALA A 138 7.78 -1.97 -16.98
N ILE A 139 7.52 -1.23 -18.06
CA ILE A 139 6.21 -0.63 -18.34
C ILE A 139 5.14 -1.71 -18.51
N HIS A 140 5.45 -2.82 -19.18
CA HIS A 140 4.48 -3.93 -19.36
C HIS A 140 4.11 -4.65 -18.07
N ARG A 141 4.95 -4.57 -17.03
CA ARG A 141 4.72 -5.16 -15.71
C ARG A 141 4.08 -4.18 -14.72
N PHE A 142 3.78 -2.95 -15.15
CA PHE A 142 3.23 -1.90 -14.31
C PHE A 142 1.75 -1.71 -14.59
N HIS A 143 0.92 -1.93 -13.56
CA HIS A 143 -0.55 -1.93 -13.65
C HIS A 143 -1.14 -0.90 -12.66
N PRO A 144 -1.15 0.40 -13.02
CA PRO A 144 -1.74 1.45 -12.20
C PRO A 144 -3.27 1.43 -12.28
N PHE A 145 -3.97 1.64 -11.16
CA PHE A 145 -5.43 1.74 -11.11
C PHE A 145 -5.93 2.70 -10.02
N LEU A 146 -7.06 3.36 -10.28
CA LEU A 146 -7.71 4.27 -9.32
C LEU A 146 -8.47 3.47 -8.27
N CYS A 147 -8.15 3.66 -6.99
CA CYS A 147 -8.80 2.96 -5.89
C CYS A 147 -8.64 3.72 -4.57
N ASP A 148 -9.75 3.93 -3.86
CA ASP A 148 -9.75 4.25 -2.44
C ASP A 148 -10.11 2.99 -1.64
N PHE A 149 -9.11 2.15 -1.42
CA PHE A 149 -9.23 0.89 -0.69
C PHE A 149 -9.77 1.04 0.74
N SER A 150 -9.54 2.20 1.37
CA SER A 150 -10.03 2.48 2.73
C SER A 150 -11.57 2.57 2.78
N THR A 151 -12.20 2.89 1.64
CA THR A 151 -13.63 3.10 1.52
C THR A 151 -14.30 1.98 0.74
N THR A 152 -13.77 1.63 -0.43
CA THR A 152 -14.39 0.65 -1.34
C THR A 152 -13.85 -0.78 -1.18
N GLY A 153 -12.75 -0.96 -0.46
CA GLY A 153 -11.96 -2.19 -0.54
C GLY A 153 -11.23 -2.33 -1.88
N PHE A 154 -10.49 -3.43 -2.04
CA PHE A 154 -9.81 -3.72 -3.30
C PHE A 154 -10.73 -4.39 -4.33
N PRO A 155 -10.48 -4.19 -5.64
CA PRO A 155 -11.25 -4.86 -6.68
C PRO A 155 -11.12 -6.39 -6.59
N SER A 156 -12.22 -7.11 -6.82
CA SER A 156 -12.26 -8.58 -6.72
C SER A 156 -11.31 -9.30 -7.67
N TRP A 157 -11.01 -8.71 -8.84
CA TRP A 157 -10.04 -9.27 -9.80
C TRP A 157 -8.61 -9.32 -9.24
N LEU A 158 -8.29 -8.50 -8.25
CA LEU A 158 -6.99 -8.55 -7.59
C LEU A 158 -6.90 -9.77 -6.65
N ALA A 159 -8.04 -10.19 -6.10
CA ALA A 159 -8.19 -11.33 -5.19
C ALA A 159 -8.40 -12.67 -5.90
N SER A 160 -8.64 -12.68 -7.21
CA SER A 160 -9.04 -13.88 -7.96
C SER A 160 -8.35 -13.93 -9.31
N ASN A 161 -7.67 -15.04 -9.61
CA ASN A 161 -7.35 -15.37 -10.99
C ASN A 161 -8.41 -16.35 -11.51
N THR A 162 -9.00 -16.05 -12.66
CA THR A 162 -9.71 -17.04 -13.48
C THR A 162 -8.68 -18.05 -13.99
N CYS A 163 -8.76 -19.28 -13.51
CA CYS A 163 -8.00 -20.38 -14.07
C CYS A 163 -8.63 -20.79 -15.40
N SER A 164 -8.12 -20.25 -16.49
CA SER A 164 -8.32 -20.82 -17.82
C SER A 164 -6.97 -21.05 -18.48
N GLU A 165 -6.44 -22.26 -18.33
CA GLU A 165 -5.60 -22.82 -19.39
C GLU A 165 -6.50 -23.04 -20.60
N SER A 166 -6.41 -22.15 -21.58
CA SER A 166 -6.71 -22.51 -22.95
C SER A 166 -5.79 -21.71 -23.85
N SER A 167 -4.87 -22.42 -24.49
CA SER A 167 -4.05 -21.93 -25.59
C SER A 167 -4.94 -21.15 -26.58
N PHE A 168 -4.70 -19.85 -26.73
CA PHE A 168 -5.19 -19.12 -27.88
C PHE A 168 -4.03 -18.51 -28.65
N ASN A 169 -3.85 -19.06 -29.85
CA ASN A 169 -3.19 -18.44 -30.98
C ASN A 169 -3.66 -16.98 -31.15
N GLY A 170 -2.76 -16.16 -31.65
CA GLY A 170 -2.83 -14.71 -31.59
C GLY A 170 -4.04 -14.05 -32.24
N HIS A 171 -4.35 -12.84 -31.76
CA HIS A 171 -4.13 -11.62 -32.53
C HIS A 171 -4.29 -10.41 -31.60
N CYS A 172 -3.31 -9.53 -31.61
CA CYS A 172 -3.34 -8.24 -30.94
C CYS A 172 -4.11 -7.25 -31.81
N LEU A 173 -5.22 -6.66 -31.32
CA LEU A 173 -5.73 -5.39 -31.83
C LEU A 173 -6.74 -4.73 -30.86
N GLY A 174 -6.39 -3.52 -30.37
CA GLY A 174 -7.32 -2.37 -30.33
C GLY A 174 -8.29 -2.23 -29.15
N SER A 175 -7.98 -1.22 -28.31
CA SER A 175 -8.88 -0.35 -27.51
C SER A 175 -9.90 -0.94 -26.53
N LEU A 176 -9.79 -0.44 -25.30
CA LEU A 176 -10.83 -0.28 -24.29
C LEU A 176 -12.18 0.14 -24.90
N GLU A 177 -13.19 -0.72 -24.83
CA GLU A 177 -14.62 -0.41 -24.61
C GLU A 177 -15.43 -1.72 -24.53
N ALA A 178 -16.52 -1.72 -23.76
CA ALA A 178 -17.48 -2.81 -23.49
C ALA A 178 -17.23 -3.70 -22.26
N TYR A 179 -17.58 -3.15 -21.09
CA TYR A 179 -18.21 -3.93 -20.03
C TYR A 179 -19.66 -4.25 -20.44
N GLU A 180 -20.20 -5.36 -19.91
CA GLU A 180 -21.54 -5.95 -20.15
C GLU A 180 -21.69 -6.92 -21.32
N ALA A 181 -21.61 -8.23 -21.04
CA ALA A 181 -22.65 -9.22 -21.33
C ALA A 181 -22.17 -10.64 -20.96
N TYR A 182 -23.14 -11.48 -20.54
CA TYR A 182 -23.05 -12.93 -20.26
C TYR A 182 -22.66 -13.36 -18.84
N ALA A 183 -23.59 -13.11 -17.91
CA ALA A 183 -23.86 -14.07 -16.84
C ALA A 183 -24.77 -15.19 -17.39
N GLY A 184 -24.28 -16.43 -17.39
CA GLY A 184 -25.04 -17.61 -17.80
C GLY A 184 -24.34 -18.91 -17.42
N ALA A 185 -24.83 -19.54 -16.34
CA ALA A 185 -24.71 -20.95 -15.88
C ALA A 185 -23.52 -21.81 -16.37
N ASN A 186 -22.78 -22.53 -15.54
CA ASN A 186 -23.24 -23.69 -14.78
C ASN A 186 -22.12 -24.20 -13.84
N SER A 187 -22.53 -24.94 -12.82
CA SER A 187 -21.70 -25.60 -11.82
C SER A 187 -20.76 -26.63 -12.42
N ASP A 188 -19.46 -26.44 -12.19
CA ASP A 188 -18.49 -27.50 -11.88
C ASP A 188 -17.37 -26.83 -11.07
N GLU A 189 -16.90 -27.51 -10.02
CA GLU A 189 -15.92 -27.01 -9.05
C GLU A 189 -14.63 -26.54 -9.74
N ALA A 190 -14.60 -25.28 -10.18
CA ALA A 190 -13.38 -24.59 -10.52
C ALA A 190 -12.58 -24.49 -9.23
N LYS A 191 -11.53 -25.32 -9.10
CA LYS A 191 -10.48 -25.16 -8.09
C LYS A 191 -10.12 -23.69 -8.06
N SER A 192 -10.52 -22.99 -7.00
CA SER A 192 -10.14 -21.61 -6.75
C SER A 192 -8.62 -21.61 -6.61
N CYS A 193 -7.95 -21.29 -7.71
CA CYS A 193 -6.55 -20.95 -7.69
C CYS A 193 -6.46 -19.76 -6.73
N ILE A 194 -5.70 -19.93 -5.64
CA ILE A 194 -5.52 -18.90 -4.62
C ILE A 194 -5.10 -17.61 -5.34
N GLY A 195 -6.07 -16.71 -5.53
CA GLY A 195 -5.83 -15.38 -6.07
C GLY A 195 -5.27 -14.48 -4.97
N GLY A 196 -4.88 -13.28 -5.35
CA GLY A 196 -4.21 -12.34 -4.45
C GLY A 196 -2.79 -12.00 -4.88
N VAL A 197 -2.11 -11.27 -4.01
CA VAL A 197 -0.74 -10.76 -4.21
C VAL A 197 0.23 -11.40 -3.22
N ASP A 198 1.49 -11.46 -3.60
CA ASP A 198 2.58 -12.01 -2.77
C ASP A 198 3.05 -10.97 -1.76
N PHE A 199 3.05 -9.70 -2.17
CA PHE A 199 3.43 -8.58 -1.29
C PHE A 199 2.44 -7.43 -1.43
N VAL A 200 2.09 -6.81 -0.31
CA VAL A 200 1.46 -5.49 -0.26
C VAL A 200 2.47 -4.51 0.33
N THR A 201 2.75 -3.41 -0.36
CA THR A 201 3.59 -2.32 0.14
C THR A 201 2.73 -1.12 0.53
N LEU A 202 2.92 -0.64 1.76
CA LEU A 202 2.14 0.45 2.35
C LEU A 202 3.11 1.47 2.97
N ILE A 203 3.61 2.39 2.15
CA ILE A 203 4.78 3.22 2.46
C ILE A 203 4.38 4.70 2.61
N PHE A 204 4.24 5.16 3.84
CA PHE A 204 3.72 6.47 4.25
C PHE A 204 2.28 6.73 3.80
N THR A 205 1.47 5.67 3.78
CA THR A 205 0.09 5.68 3.31
C THR A 205 -0.92 5.65 4.46
N LEU A 206 -0.64 4.93 5.57
CA LEU A 206 -1.58 4.84 6.69
C LEU A 206 -1.77 6.20 7.35
N SER A 207 -0.72 6.98 7.56
CA SER A 207 -0.81 8.32 8.16
C SER A 207 -1.61 9.32 7.33
N ALA A 208 -1.86 9.04 6.05
CA ALA A 208 -2.74 9.82 5.19
C ALA A 208 -4.23 9.46 5.37
N LEU A 209 -4.54 8.36 6.06
CA LEU A 209 -5.90 7.93 6.33
C LEU A 209 -6.42 8.49 7.67
N PRO A 210 -7.72 8.75 7.78
CA PRO A 210 -8.37 8.95 9.07
C PRO A 210 -8.20 7.71 9.98
N LEU A 211 -8.02 7.95 11.28
CA LEU A 211 -7.70 6.90 12.25
C LEU A 211 -8.76 5.79 12.29
N ASP A 212 -10.03 6.15 12.10
CA ASP A 212 -11.16 5.23 12.07
C ASP A 212 -11.21 4.33 10.82
N ARG A 213 -10.54 4.73 9.74
CA ARG A 213 -10.41 3.92 8.52
C ARG A 213 -9.19 3.01 8.53
N MET A 214 -8.16 3.29 9.35
CA MET A 214 -6.94 2.49 9.40
C MET A 214 -7.19 0.99 9.67
N PRO A 215 -8.04 0.57 10.63
CA PRO A 215 -8.29 -0.86 10.87
C PRO A 215 -8.89 -1.57 9.66
N LYS A 216 -9.84 -0.92 8.96
CA LYS A 216 -10.41 -1.44 7.73
C LYS A 216 -9.35 -1.54 6.63
N ALA A 217 -8.58 -0.47 6.42
CA ALA A 217 -7.51 -0.42 5.45
C ALA A 217 -6.48 -1.56 5.62
N ILE A 218 -6.06 -1.82 6.86
CA ILE A 218 -5.17 -2.94 7.18
C ILE A 218 -5.85 -4.28 6.87
N LYS A 219 -7.12 -4.45 7.27
CA LYS A 219 -7.88 -5.69 6.98
C LYS A 219 -7.96 -5.97 5.47
N GLU A 220 -8.29 -4.97 4.66
CA GLU A 220 -8.34 -5.12 3.19
C GLU A 220 -6.98 -5.54 2.61
N CYS A 221 -5.87 -5.03 3.17
CA CYS A 221 -4.53 -5.45 2.77
C CYS A 221 -4.23 -6.91 3.13
N PHE A 222 -4.76 -7.42 4.26
CA PHE A 222 -4.62 -8.84 4.61
C PHE A 222 -5.50 -9.75 3.76
N ASP A 223 -6.73 -9.33 3.47
CA ASP A 223 -7.69 -10.13 2.70
C ASP A 223 -7.23 -10.38 1.25
N ILE A 224 -6.37 -9.51 0.71
CA ILE A 224 -5.84 -9.62 -0.67
C ILE A 224 -4.53 -10.41 -0.77
N LEU A 225 -3.90 -10.74 0.36
CA LEU A 225 -2.67 -11.53 0.38
C LEU A 225 -2.97 -13.00 0.13
N LYS A 226 -2.10 -13.65 -0.65
CA LYS A 226 -2.04 -15.11 -0.69
C LYS A 226 -1.58 -15.66 0.67
N PRO A 227 -1.85 -16.94 1.01
CA PRO A 227 -1.21 -17.59 2.15
C PRO A 227 0.32 -17.51 2.03
N GLY A 228 0.97 -17.03 3.09
CA GLY A 228 2.41 -16.76 3.12
C GLY A 228 2.85 -15.46 2.45
N GLY A 229 1.91 -14.67 1.92
CA GLY A 229 2.17 -13.33 1.43
C GLY A 229 2.42 -12.34 2.57
N MET A 230 3.06 -11.21 2.26
CA MET A 230 3.53 -10.28 3.27
C MET A 230 2.99 -8.86 3.10
N LEU A 231 2.59 -8.24 4.22
CA LEU A 231 2.33 -6.82 4.30
C LEU A 231 3.61 -6.09 4.74
N LEU A 232 4.24 -5.40 3.81
CA LEU A 232 5.43 -4.59 3.99
C LEU A 232 5.00 -3.14 4.19
N PHE A 233 5.16 -2.58 5.38
CA PHE A 233 4.80 -1.18 5.57
C PHE A 233 5.85 -0.39 6.30
N ARG A 234 5.79 0.92 6.06
CA ARG A 234 6.59 1.93 6.73
C ARG A 234 5.74 3.17 6.85
N ASP A 235 5.57 3.68 8.05
CA ASP A 235 4.88 4.95 8.27
C ASP A 235 5.59 5.78 9.35
N TYR A 236 5.10 7.00 9.57
CA TYR A 236 5.61 7.88 10.59
C TYR A 236 5.27 7.35 11.98
N GLY A 237 6.31 7.13 12.79
CA GLY A 237 6.18 6.92 14.22
C GLY A 237 6.16 8.22 15.02
N ILE A 238 5.60 8.19 16.22
CA ILE A 238 5.81 9.26 17.20
C ILE A 238 7.30 9.32 17.52
N CYS A 239 7.88 10.52 17.47
CA CYS A 239 9.33 10.76 17.60
C CYS A 239 10.19 10.19 16.48
N ASP A 240 9.62 9.74 15.35
CA ASP A 240 10.40 9.43 14.16
C ASP A 240 11.14 10.70 13.67
N MET A 241 12.41 10.55 13.31
CA MET A 241 13.22 11.63 12.74
C MET A 241 12.59 12.23 11.48
N THR A 242 11.85 11.43 10.71
CA THR A 242 11.11 11.96 9.55
C THR A 242 9.97 12.86 10.00
N MET A 243 9.23 12.45 11.03
CA MET A 243 8.14 13.24 11.65
C MET A 243 8.65 14.52 12.31
N LEU A 244 9.82 14.50 12.95
CA LEU A 244 10.42 15.67 13.61
C LEU A 244 10.87 16.78 12.63
N ARG A 245 10.99 16.47 11.33
CA ARG A 245 11.29 17.47 10.29
C ARG A 245 10.09 18.32 9.91
N PHE A 246 8.87 17.89 10.22
CA PHE A 246 7.67 18.70 10.03
C PHE A 246 7.54 19.78 11.10
N ASP A 247 6.90 20.89 10.73
CA ASP A 247 6.53 21.95 11.68
C ASP A 247 5.66 21.37 12.80
N PRO A 248 5.76 21.85 14.05
CA PRO A 248 5.02 21.28 15.18
C PRO A 248 3.51 21.14 14.97
N GLN A 249 2.90 22.01 14.15
CA GLN A 249 1.47 21.98 13.81
C GLN A 249 1.11 20.92 12.77
N GLN A 250 2.09 20.42 12.02
CA GLN A 250 1.96 19.38 11.00
C GLN A 250 2.40 18.01 11.51
N ARG A 251 2.89 17.94 12.75
CA ARG A 251 3.27 16.69 13.39
C ARG A 251 2.03 15.91 13.78
N ILE A 252 2.12 14.62 13.59
CA ILE A 252 1.13 13.65 14.04
C ILE A 252 0.94 13.77 15.56
N GLY A 253 -0.32 13.84 16.01
CA GLY A 253 -0.64 13.96 17.44
C GLY A 253 -0.41 12.64 18.20
N TRP A 254 -0.34 12.72 19.53
CA TRP A 254 -0.21 11.54 20.42
C TRP A 254 -1.36 10.52 20.26
N ASN A 255 -2.45 10.92 19.61
CA ASN A 255 -3.65 10.10 19.41
C ASN A 255 -3.60 9.24 18.14
N THR A 256 -2.53 9.35 17.34
CA THR A 256 -2.38 8.55 16.12
C THR A 256 -1.67 7.25 16.43
N ILE A 257 -2.28 6.15 15.96
CA ILE A 257 -1.83 4.78 16.25
C ILE A 257 -0.40 4.59 15.70
N LEU A 258 0.45 4.09 16.59
CA LEU A 258 1.83 3.71 16.32
C LEU A 258 1.84 2.37 15.59
N PHE A 259 2.34 2.33 14.36
CA PHE A 259 2.69 1.07 13.73
C PHE A 259 4.04 1.22 13.05
N LEU A 260 5.01 0.44 13.53
CA LEU A 260 6.22 0.04 12.82
C LEU A 260 6.16 -1.49 12.84
N LEU A 261 5.25 -2.09 12.08
CA LEU A 261 5.26 -3.53 11.83
C LEU A 261 5.91 -3.75 10.48
N LEU A 262 7.10 -4.33 10.52
CA LEU A 262 7.54 -5.23 9.47
C LEU A 262 6.86 -6.58 9.80
N GLY A 263 5.63 -6.76 9.30
CA GLY A 263 4.82 -7.93 9.59
C GLY A 263 5.14 -9.08 8.63
N TYR A 264 5.76 -10.13 9.18
CA TYR A 264 5.65 -11.49 8.65
C TYR A 264 4.54 -12.18 9.45
N CYS A 265 3.45 -12.59 8.79
CA CYS A 265 2.51 -13.58 9.31
C CYS A 265 2.45 -14.75 8.32
#